data_AF-A0A349TXC4-F1
#
_entry.id   AF-A0A349TXC4-F1
#
_cell.length_a   1.000
_cell.length_b   1.000
_cell.length_c   1.000
_cell.angle_alpha   90.00
_cell.angle_beta   90.00
_cell.angle_gamma   90.00
#
_symmetry.space_group_name_H-M   'P 1'
#
loop_
_entity.id
_entity.type
_entity.pdbx_description
1 polymer ?
#
loop_
_entity_poly.entity_id
_entity_poly.type
_entity_poly.pdbx_seq_one_letter_code
_entity_poly.pdbx_strand_id
1 'polypeptide(L)'
;MANMILSVIAIALVAIMVVVGVFYGGAMFSSYQAEAQATRLIGEAEHIAGTVSMYANEQYMLPTHLTALVEKEYFSEAPAKGVHTQWKLSKGYAVNAIGAGTPVHQSCLSARRRWGFDAAKHCADAEAAGCTPSNDVAPQGCNSHCMRVCYNPEDLTQWNPQLSQDDPCCIDNSRDSSILDPIFP
;
A
#
# COMPACT_ATOMS: atom_id res chain seq x y z
N MET A 1 -50.66 12.22 -27.77
CA MET A 1 -49.67 13.24 -27.38
C MET A 1 -49.06 12.99 -25.99
N ALA A 2 -49.79 12.43 -25.02
CA ALA A 2 -49.24 12.04 -23.71
C ALA A 2 -48.10 11.00 -23.76
N ASN A 3 -48.11 10.09 -24.75
CA ASN A 3 -47.06 9.08 -24.92
C ASN A 3 -45.67 9.66 -25.23
N MET A 4 -45.58 10.82 -25.90
CA MET A 4 -44.28 11.37 -26.28
C MET A 4 -43.58 12.04 -25.07
N ILE A 5 -44.35 12.64 -24.17
CA ILE A 5 -43.81 13.22 -22.94
C ILE A 5 -43.34 12.11 -22.00
N LEU A 6 -44.14 11.04 -21.85
CA LEU A 6 -43.77 9.88 -21.04
C LEU A 6 -42.51 9.17 -21.57
N SER A 7 -42.38 9.01 -22.89
CA SER A 7 -41.19 8.37 -23.46
C SER A 7 -39.92 9.20 -23.28
N VAL A 8 -40.00 10.53 -23.42
CA VAL A 8 -38.85 11.43 -23.21
C VAL A 8 -38.42 11.42 -21.74
N ILE A 9 -39.37 11.45 -20.79
CA ILE A 9 -39.07 11.38 -19.36
C ILE A 9 -38.45 10.01 -19.01
N ALA A 10 -38.95 8.92 -19.57
CA ALA A 10 -38.39 7.58 -19.35
C ALA A 10 -36.93 7.47 -19.83
N ILE A 11 -36.62 8.00 -21.02
CA ILE A 11 -35.24 8.02 -21.56
C ILE A 11 -34.33 8.87 -20.67
N ALA A 12 -34.81 10.03 -20.21
CA ALA A 12 -34.05 10.90 -19.30
C ALA A 12 -33.72 10.22 -17.96
N LEU A 13 -34.69 9.51 -17.37
CA LEU A 13 -34.48 8.78 -16.10
C LEU A 13 -33.48 7.62 -16.26
N VAL A 14 -33.55 6.87 -17.37
CA VAL A 14 -32.57 5.81 -17.66
C VAL A 14 -31.17 6.40 -17.85
N ALA A 15 -31.04 7.52 -18.57
CA ALA A 15 -29.76 8.19 -18.73
C ALA A 15 -29.16 8.64 -17.40
N ILE A 16 -29.98 9.21 -16.50
CA ILE A 16 -29.53 9.60 -15.15
C ILE A 16 -29.08 8.38 -14.34
N MET A 17 -29.83 7.28 -14.35
CA MET A 17 -29.43 6.04 -13.66
C MET A 17 -28.12 5.47 -14.20
N VAL A 18 -27.89 5.51 -15.51
CA VAL A 18 -26.63 5.06 -16.11
C VAL A 18 -25.46 5.95 -15.68
N VAL A 19 -25.64 7.27 -15.68
CA VAL A 19 -24.60 8.20 -15.20
C VAL A 19 -24.28 7.94 -13.74
N VAL A 20 -25.29 7.80 -12.88
CA VAL A 20 -25.08 7.48 -11.45
C VAL A 20 -24.39 6.12 -11.30
N GLY A 21 -24.82 5.10 -12.05
CA GLY A 21 -24.23 3.76 -12.00
C GLY A 21 -22.77 3.73 -12.45
N VAL A 22 -22.40 4.47 -13.49
CA VAL A 22 -21.02 4.52 -13.99
C VAL A 22 -20.11 5.31 -13.04
N PHE A 23 -20.54 6.48 -12.56
CA PHE A 23 -19.70 7.31 -11.69
C PHE A 23 -19.58 6.74 -10.26
N TYR A 24 -20.69 6.36 -9.63
CA TYR A 24 -20.66 5.82 -8.26
C TYR A 24 -20.28 4.33 -8.24
N GLY A 25 -20.74 3.54 -9.21
CA GLY A 25 -20.39 2.12 -9.31
C GLY A 25 -18.92 1.91 -9.70
N GLY A 26 -18.36 2.75 -10.57
CA GLY A 26 -16.94 2.68 -10.94
C GLY A 26 -16.02 2.98 -9.77
N ALA A 27 -16.31 4.02 -8.99
CA ALA A 27 -15.54 4.37 -7.79
C ALA A 27 -15.57 3.24 -6.74
N MET A 28 -16.77 2.73 -6.42
CA MET A 28 -16.90 1.61 -5.47
C MET A 28 -16.23 0.33 -5.97
N PHE A 29 -16.36 0.00 -7.26
CA PHE A 29 -15.69 -1.17 -7.84
C PHE A 29 -14.17 -1.05 -7.73
N SER A 30 -13.62 0.14 -8.01
CA SER A 30 -12.18 0.39 -7.88
C SER A 30 -11.68 0.25 -6.43
N SER A 31 -12.45 0.70 -5.44
CA SER A 31 -12.09 0.55 -4.03
C SER A 31 -12.16 -0.91 -3.57
N TYR A 32 -13.18 -1.67 -3.99
CA TYR A 32 -13.26 -3.10 -3.68
C TYR A 32 -12.13 -3.89 -4.33
N GLN A 33 -11.77 -3.56 -5.58
CA GLN A 33 -10.64 -4.17 -6.24
C GLN A 33 -9.32 -3.84 -5.52
N ALA A 34 -9.15 -2.60 -5.07
CA ALA A 34 -7.99 -2.18 -4.30
C ALA A 34 -7.90 -2.92 -2.96
N GLU A 35 -9.02 -3.11 -2.25
CA GLU A 35 -9.09 -3.89 -1.01
C GLU A 35 -8.80 -5.38 -1.21
N ALA A 36 -9.33 -5.98 -2.28
CA ALA A 36 -9.06 -7.37 -2.61
C ALA A 36 -7.55 -7.57 -2.90
N GLN A 37 -6.95 -6.63 -3.64
CA GLN A 37 -5.51 -6.63 -3.89
C GLN A 37 -4.70 -6.42 -2.59
N ALA A 38 -5.14 -5.52 -1.71
CA ALA A 38 -4.51 -5.30 -0.40
C ALA A 38 -4.54 -6.58 0.46
N THR A 39 -5.67 -7.28 0.50
CA THR A 39 -5.82 -8.54 1.24
C THR A 39 -4.86 -9.60 0.72
N ARG A 40 -4.78 -9.72 -0.61
CA ARG A 40 -3.88 -10.66 -1.26
C ARG A 40 -2.42 -10.33 -0.94
N LEU A 41 -2.03 -9.05 -1.02
CA LEU A 41 -0.68 -8.59 -0.71
C LEU A 41 -0.29 -8.89 0.74
N ILE A 42 -1.19 -8.62 1.69
CA ILE A 42 -1.00 -8.94 3.11
C ILE A 42 -0.79 -10.45 3.30
N GLY A 43 -1.65 -11.28 2.72
CA GLY A 43 -1.51 -12.74 2.82
C GLY A 43 -0.20 -13.26 2.20
N GLU A 44 0.21 -12.71 1.04
CA GLU A 44 1.51 -13.01 0.44
C GLU A 44 2.66 -12.60 1.37
N ALA A 45 2.58 -11.41 1.99
CA ALA A 45 3.60 -10.91 2.92
C ALA A 45 3.75 -11.81 4.16
N GLU A 46 2.64 -12.19 4.79
CA GLU A 46 2.62 -13.05 5.98
C GLU A 46 3.19 -14.44 5.67
N HIS A 47 2.87 -15.01 4.50
CA HIS A 47 3.44 -16.27 4.05
C HIS A 47 4.96 -16.16 3.82
N ILE A 48 5.43 -15.06 3.23
CA ILE A 48 6.86 -14.82 3.04
C ILE A 48 7.55 -14.64 4.40
N ALA A 49 6.99 -13.86 5.31
CA ALA A 49 7.56 -13.66 6.64
C ALA A 49 7.67 -14.99 7.43
N GLY A 50 6.61 -15.80 7.39
CA GLY A 50 6.59 -17.12 8.00
C GLY A 50 7.68 -18.04 7.44
N THR A 51 7.76 -18.17 6.12
CA THR A 51 8.77 -19.03 5.45
C THR A 51 10.20 -18.52 5.66
N VAL A 52 10.42 -17.21 5.63
CA VAL A 52 11.72 -16.59 5.93
C VAL A 52 12.14 -16.89 7.37
N SER A 53 11.22 -16.81 8.34
CA SER A 53 11.52 -17.14 9.74
C SER A 53 11.88 -18.62 9.91
N MET A 54 11.19 -19.52 9.19
CA MET A 54 11.49 -20.95 9.21
C MET A 54 12.85 -21.24 8.60
N TYR A 55 13.16 -20.63 7.44
CA TYR A 55 14.47 -20.71 6.81
C TYR A 55 15.58 -20.20 7.73
N ALA A 56 15.37 -19.05 8.38
CA ALA A 56 16.34 -18.45 9.29
C ALA A 56 16.62 -19.35 10.50
N ASN A 57 15.60 -20.01 11.04
CA ASN A 57 15.73 -20.93 12.15
C ASN A 57 16.48 -22.22 11.78
N GLU A 58 16.26 -22.75 10.57
CA GLU A 58 16.86 -24.01 10.14
C GLU A 58 18.28 -23.85 9.55
N GLN A 59 18.51 -22.76 8.81
CA GLN A 59 19.78 -22.51 8.11
C GLN A 59 20.72 -21.58 8.89
N TYR A 60 20.26 -20.98 10.00
CA TYR A 60 20.98 -19.96 10.76
C TYR A 60 21.42 -18.74 9.93
N MET A 61 20.79 -18.51 8.78
CA MET A 61 21.06 -17.41 7.87
C MET A 61 19.77 -16.91 7.22
N LEU A 62 19.72 -15.62 6.91
CA LEU A 62 18.58 -15.04 6.20
C LEU A 62 18.67 -15.34 4.69
N PRO A 63 17.55 -15.65 4.02
CA PRO A 63 17.54 -15.85 2.58
C PRO A 63 17.80 -14.51 1.86
N THR A 64 18.71 -14.52 0.89
CA THR A 64 19.04 -13.33 0.08
C THR A 64 18.06 -13.12 -1.08
N HIS A 65 17.45 -14.19 -1.57
CA HIS A 65 16.52 -14.19 -2.70
C HIS A 65 15.34 -15.13 -2.43
N LEU A 66 14.15 -14.79 -2.94
CA LEU A 66 12.96 -15.65 -2.86
C LEU A 66 13.17 -17.00 -3.55
N THR A 67 14.05 -17.09 -4.54
CA THR A 67 14.38 -18.36 -5.21
C THR A 67 15.03 -19.36 -4.25
N ALA A 68 15.82 -18.90 -3.28
CA ALA A 68 16.44 -19.77 -2.29
C ALA A 68 15.40 -20.47 -1.39
N LEU A 69 14.22 -19.87 -1.21
CA LEU A 69 13.10 -20.47 -0.49
C LEU A 69 12.41 -21.57 -1.32
N VAL A 70 12.35 -21.42 -2.64
CA VAL A 70 11.80 -22.43 -3.55
C VAL A 70 12.76 -23.61 -3.68
N GLU A 71 14.05 -23.35 -3.87
CA GLU A 71 15.10 -24.38 -4.01
C GLU A 71 15.24 -25.27 -2.77
N LYS A 72 14.90 -24.74 -1.59
CA LYS A 72 14.93 -25.45 -0.31
C LYS A 72 13.55 -25.96 0.13
N GLU A 73 12.56 -25.95 -0.76
CA GLU A 73 11.22 -26.49 -0.54
C GLU A 73 10.40 -25.80 0.57
N TYR A 74 10.79 -24.59 1.02
CA TYR A 74 9.94 -23.76 1.89
C TYR A 74 8.78 -23.11 1.12
N PHE A 75 8.93 -22.95 -0.20
CA PHE A 75 7.88 -22.56 -1.13
C PHE A 75 7.73 -23.58 -2.26
N SER A 76 6.50 -23.96 -2.58
CA SER A 76 6.21 -24.73 -3.80
C SER A 76 6.46 -23.89 -5.07
N GLU A 77 6.14 -22.60 -5.00
CA GLU A 77 6.35 -21.63 -6.07
C GLU A 77 6.54 -20.24 -5.45
N ALA A 78 7.38 -19.40 -6.06
CA ALA A 78 7.45 -18.00 -5.67
C ALA A 78 6.12 -17.29 -5.99
N PRO A 79 5.69 -16.31 -5.18
CA PRO A 79 4.47 -15.54 -5.46
C PRO A 79 4.47 -15.01 -6.89
N ALA A 80 3.39 -15.26 -7.63
CA ALA A 80 3.30 -14.91 -9.04
C ALA A 80 3.59 -13.42 -9.26
N LYS A 81 4.47 -13.11 -10.22
CA LYS A 81 4.74 -11.75 -10.66
C LYS A 81 3.46 -11.15 -11.26
N GLY A 82 2.76 -10.34 -10.48
CA GLY A 82 1.64 -9.55 -10.96
C GLY A 82 2.11 -8.27 -11.63
N VAL A 83 1.21 -7.60 -12.36
CA VAL A 83 1.48 -6.29 -13.00
C VAL A 83 1.94 -5.23 -11.98
N HIS A 84 1.63 -5.43 -10.69
CA HIS A 84 1.96 -4.52 -9.60
C HIS A 84 2.64 -5.19 -8.40
N THR A 85 3.15 -6.43 -8.56
CA THR A 85 3.80 -7.16 -7.48
C THR A 85 5.16 -7.70 -7.91
N GLN A 86 6.22 -7.14 -7.31
CA GLN A 86 7.59 -7.62 -7.40
C GLN A 86 8.17 -7.73 -5.99
N TRP A 87 7.87 -8.86 -5.34
CA TRP A 87 8.48 -9.21 -4.06
C TRP A 87 9.99 -9.37 -4.20
N LYS A 88 10.72 -8.74 -3.29
CA LYS A 88 12.16 -8.81 -3.12
C LYS A 88 12.48 -8.92 -1.64
N LEU A 89 13.55 -9.61 -1.31
CA LEU A 89 14.10 -9.59 0.04
C LEU A 89 15.17 -8.51 0.09
N SER A 90 15.08 -7.60 1.05
CA SER A 90 16.04 -6.52 1.26
C SER A 90 16.30 -6.38 2.75
N LYS A 91 17.57 -6.49 3.15
CA LYS A 91 18.03 -6.24 4.53
C LYS A 91 17.22 -6.98 5.62
N GLY A 92 16.75 -8.20 5.33
CA GLY A 92 15.96 -9.01 6.27
C GLY A 92 14.45 -8.80 6.21
N TYR A 93 13.96 -7.95 5.30
CA TYR A 93 12.54 -7.65 5.12
C TYR A 93 12.07 -8.05 3.72
N ALA A 94 10.80 -8.47 3.62
CA ALA A 94 10.14 -8.66 2.34
C ALA A 94 9.56 -7.31 1.89
N VAL A 95 10.08 -6.79 0.79
CA VAL A 95 9.62 -5.54 0.17
C VAL A 95 8.95 -5.85 -1.16
N ASN A 96 7.84 -5.19 -1.44
CA ASN A 96 7.18 -5.27 -2.72
C ASN A 96 7.18 -3.89 -3.36
N ALA A 97 7.72 -3.79 -4.58
CA ALA A 97 7.58 -2.59 -5.37
C ALA A 97 6.14 -2.50 -5.89
N ILE A 98 5.28 -1.84 -5.12
CA ILE A 98 3.96 -1.46 -5.57
C ILE A 98 4.17 -0.30 -6.55
N GLY A 99 3.93 -0.53 -7.85
CA GLY A 99 4.26 0.41 -8.94
C GLY A 99 3.64 1.81 -8.81
N ALA A 100 3.94 2.69 -9.77
CA ALA A 100 3.38 4.05 -9.77
C ALA A 100 1.91 4.07 -10.22
N GLY A 101 1.03 4.78 -9.50
CA GLY A 101 -0.36 5.03 -9.91
C GLY A 101 -1.39 5.03 -8.77
N THR A 102 -2.60 5.52 -9.06
CA THR A 102 -3.68 5.67 -8.06
C THR A 102 -4.24 4.35 -7.51
N PRO A 103 -4.45 3.26 -8.28
CA PRO A 103 -5.05 2.03 -7.72
C PRO A 103 -4.13 1.35 -6.72
N VAL A 104 -2.83 1.36 -7.03
CA VAL A 104 -1.76 0.79 -6.23
C VAL A 104 -1.61 1.53 -4.90
N HIS A 105 -1.69 2.86 -4.96
CA HIS A 105 -1.71 3.71 -3.78
C HIS A 105 -2.94 3.46 -2.88
N GLN A 106 -4.11 3.25 -3.48
CA GLN A 106 -5.34 2.91 -2.77
C GLN A 106 -5.25 1.51 -2.10
N SER A 107 -4.60 0.53 -2.74
CA SER A 107 -4.33 -0.78 -2.10
C SER A 107 -3.40 -0.65 -0.89
N CYS A 108 -2.34 0.14 -1.00
CA CYS A 108 -1.45 0.45 0.12
C CYS A 108 -2.21 1.09 1.29
N LEU A 109 -3.06 2.07 1.01
CA LEU A 109 -3.83 2.76 2.05
C LEU A 109 -4.87 1.89 2.72
N SER A 110 -5.57 1.08 1.93
CA SER A 110 -6.53 0.12 2.47
C SER A 110 -5.85 -0.95 3.32
N ALA A 111 -4.65 -1.42 2.95
CA ALA A 111 -3.84 -2.31 3.78
C ALA A 111 -3.47 -1.66 5.12
N ARG A 112 -2.92 -0.44 5.08
CA ARG A 112 -2.60 0.35 6.29
C ARG A 112 -3.80 0.51 7.21
N ARG A 113 -4.96 0.92 6.67
CA ARG A 113 -6.20 1.06 7.44
C ARG A 113 -6.59 -0.24 8.16
N ARG A 114 -6.46 -1.39 7.49
CA ARG A 114 -6.78 -2.71 8.07
C ARG A 114 -5.85 -3.11 9.20
N TRP A 115 -4.58 -2.73 9.12
CA TRP A 115 -3.59 -2.97 10.16
C TRP A 115 -3.59 -1.88 11.25
N GLY A 116 -4.51 -0.90 11.18
CA GLY A 116 -4.63 0.18 12.18
C GLY A 116 -3.75 1.42 11.90
N PHE A 117 -2.96 1.40 10.81
CA PHE A 117 -2.12 2.51 10.35
C PHE A 117 -2.92 3.55 9.53
N ASP A 118 -4.14 3.90 9.94
CA ASP A 118 -5.03 4.80 9.18
C ASP A 118 -4.52 6.25 9.20
N ALA A 119 -3.71 6.59 8.21
CA ALA A 119 -3.13 7.92 8.06
C ALA A 119 -4.23 9.01 7.96
N ALA A 120 -5.36 8.73 7.32
CA ALA A 120 -6.44 9.72 7.20
C ALA A 120 -7.06 10.06 8.57
N LYS A 121 -7.13 9.08 9.48
CA LYS A 121 -7.64 9.27 10.84
C LYS A 121 -6.59 9.87 11.78
N HIS A 122 -5.34 9.43 11.68
CA HIS A 122 -4.30 9.74 12.65
C HIS A 122 -3.46 10.97 12.31
N CYS A 123 -3.60 11.48 11.10
CA CYS A 123 -2.72 12.52 10.55
C CYS A 123 -3.50 13.72 10.00
N ALA A 124 -4.80 13.85 10.34
CA ALA A 124 -5.62 14.99 9.94
C ALA A 124 -5.00 16.34 10.37
N ASP A 125 -4.22 16.35 11.46
CA ASP A 125 -3.51 17.53 11.97
C ASP A 125 -1.97 17.45 11.77
N ALA A 126 -1.48 16.48 10.99
CA ALA A 126 -0.05 16.21 10.84
C ALA A 126 0.70 17.41 10.22
N GLU A 127 0.09 18.11 9.27
CA GLU A 127 0.65 19.31 8.66
C GLU A 127 0.77 20.46 9.68
N ALA A 128 -0.28 20.67 10.49
CA ALA A 128 -0.29 21.68 11.56
C ALA A 128 0.72 21.35 12.69
N ALA A 129 1.03 20.08 12.90
CA ALA A 129 2.03 19.60 13.84
C ALA A 129 3.47 19.58 13.27
N GLY A 130 3.67 19.97 11.99
CA GLY A 130 4.98 19.90 11.34
C GLY A 130 5.45 18.46 11.05
N CYS A 131 4.52 17.50 11.07
CA CYS A 131 4.72 16.10 10.71
C CYS A 131 4.50 15.87 9.21
N THR A 132 4.69 16.90 8.38
CA THR A 132 4.69 16.72 6.92
C THR A 132 5.72 15.65 6.57
N PRO A 133 5.38 14.70 5.68
CA PRO A 133 6.27 13.59 5.31
C PRO A 133 7.53 14.01 4.53
N SER A 134 7.89 15.29 4.57
CA SER A 134 9.09 15.88 3.95
C SER A 134 10.15 16.32 4.94
N ASN A 135 10.00 16.02 6.24
CA ASN A 135 10.85 16.61 7.27
C ASN A 135 11.70 15.50 7.88
N ASP A 136 13.02 15.72 7.89
CA ASP A 136 14.05 14.79 8.35
C ASP A 136 13.93 14.40 9.84
N VAL A 137 13.02 15.06 10.55
CA VAL A 137 12.69 14.84 11.95
C VAL A 137 11.19 15.04 12.11
N ALA A 138 10.43 13.98 12.37
CA ALA A 138 9.09 14.16 12.90
C ALA A 138 9.21 14.75 14.32
N PRO A 139 8.67 15.95 14.60
CA PRO A 139 8.74 16.55 15.93
C PRO A 139 8.18 15.61 17.01
N GLN A 140 8.63 15.79 18.25
CA GLN A 140 8.09 15.04 19.40
C GLN A 140 6.58 15.26 19.48
N GLY A 141 5.80 14.19 19.24
CA GLY A 141 4.33 14.24 19.18
C GLY A 141 3.74 13.71 17.87
N CYS A 142 4.55 13.49 16.83
CA CYS A 142 4.07 12.87 15.60
C CYS A 142 3.76 11.39 15.81
N ASN A 143 2.59 10.96 15.34
CA ASN A 143 2.18 9.57 15.37
C ASN A 143 2.99 8.77 14.32
N SER A 144 3.66 7.69 14.72
CA SER A 144 4.42 6.82 13.81
C SER A 144 3.57 6.20 12.70
N HIS A 145 2.24 6.16 12.88
CA HIS A 145 1.27 5.75 11.86
C HIS A 145 1.05 6.82 10.76
N CYS A 146 1.67 8.00 10.88
CA CYS A 146 1.66 9.07 9.88
C CYS A 146 2.92 9.11 9.02
N MET A 147 4.02 8.53 9.48
CA MET A 147 5.27 8.51 8.72
C MET A 147 5.15 7.56 7.54
N ARG A 148 5.78 7.93 6.42
CA ARG A 148 5.59 7.21 5.15
C ARG A 148 6.84 6.99 4.33
N VAL A 149 8.02 7.47 4.71
CA VAL A 149 9.27 7.12 4.03
C VAL A 149 9.92 5.90 4.66
N CYS A 150 10.38 4.95 3.83
CA CYS A 150 10.94 3.68 4.31
C CYS A 150 12.31 3.82 4.98
N TYR A 151 13.15 4.72 4.47
CA TYR A 151 14.53 4.90 4.92
C TYR A 151 14.70 6.24 5.62
N ASN A 152 15.67 6.31 6.53
CA ASN A 152 16.02 7.55 7.20
C ASN A 152 16.53 8.57 6.15
N PRO A 153 15.95 9.77 6.03
CA PRO A 153 16.40 10.77 5.07
C PRO A 153 17.85 11.24 5.31
N GLU A 154 18.36 11.16 6.54
CA GLU A 154 19.77 11.45 6.87
C GLU A 154 20.70 10.29 6.52
N ASP A 155 20.19 9.04 6.58
CA ASP A 155 20.93 7.83 6.23
C ASP A 155 20.02 6.84 5.49
N LEU A 156 19.99 6.96 4.15
CA LEU A 156 19.19 6.12 3.25
C LEU A 156 19.55 4.62 3.31
N THR A 157 20.63 4.26 4.02
CA THR A 157 21.00 2.87 4.25
C THR A 157 20.25 2.26 5.44
N GLN A 158 19.65 3.06 6.30
CA GLN A 158 18.95 2.60 7.50
C GLN A 158 17.44 2.75 7.36
N TRP A 159 16.70 1.79 7.93
CA TRP A 159 15.25 1.89 8.04
C TRP A 159 14.88 3.13 8.87
N ASN A 160 13.80 3.81 8.50
CA ASN A 160 13.33 4.97 9.23
C ASN A 160 12.91 4.57 10.66
N PRO A 161 13.62 5.02 11.72
CA PRO A 161 13.32 4.62 13.10
C PRO A 161 11.98 5.18 13.61
N GLN A 162 11.43 6.18 12.93
CA GLN A 162 10.13 6.79 13.26
C GLN A 162 8.96 6.10 12.54
N LEU A 163 9.24 5.20 11.60
CA LEU A 163 8.24 4.37 10.93
C LEU A 163 8.10 3.05 11.69
N SER A 164 6.85 2.63 11.93
CA SER A 164 6.57 1.31 12.47
C SER A 164 7.16 0.23 11.57
N GLN A 165 7.88 -0.75 12.14
CA GLN A 165 8.41 -1.87 11.37
C GLN A 165 7.30 -2.74 10.77
N ASP A 166 6.14 -2.73 11.40
CA ASP A 166 4.93 -3.40 10.94
C ASP A 166 4.12 -2.57 9.95
N ASP A 167 4.61 -1.42 9.47
CA ASP A 167 3.87 -0.64 8.47
C ASP A 167 3.92 -1.36 7.10
N PRO A 168 2.77 -1.78 6.53
CA PRO A 168 2.76 -2.56 5.30
C PRO A 168 3.10 -1.71 4.07
N CYS A 169 3.17 -0.39 4.21
CA CYS A 169 3.41 0.49 3.08
C CYS A 169 4.20 1.73 3.47
N CYS A 170 5.35 1.88 2.83
CA CYS A 170 6.14 3.09 2.85
C CYS A 170 6.62 3.43 1.42
N ILE A 171 6.97 4.68 1.22
CA ILE A 171 7.51 5.28 0.01
C ILE A 171 9.01 5.02 0.03
N ASP A 172 9.50 4.34 -1.01
CA ASP A 172 10.92 4.08 -1.18
C ASP A 172 11.65 5.39 -1.54
N ASN A 173 12.27 6.00 -0.53
CA ASN A 173 13.12 7.18 -0.64
C ASN A 173 14.61 6.83 -0.80
N SER A 174 14.98 5.57 -1.07
CA SER A 174 16.39 5.15 -1.17
C SER A 174 17.19 5.84 -2.28
N ARG A 175 16.51 6.50 -3.23
CA ARG A 175 17.13 7.21 -4.36
C ARG A 175 16.92 8.71 -4.35
N ASP A 176 15.95 9.20 -3.57
CA ASP A 176 15.56 10.61 -3.54
C ASP A 176 14.89 10.90 -2.19
N SER A 177 15.51 11.75 -1.39
CA SER A 177 14.99 12.19 -0.09
C SER A 177 13.92 13.27 -0.22
N SER A 178 13.74 13.86 -1.40
CA SER A 178 12.76 14.94 -1.65
C SER A 178 11.36 14.45 -2.02
N ILE A 179 11.12 13.13 -1.97
CA ILE A 179 9.82 12.55 -2.32
C ILE A 179 8.77 12.98 -1.28
N LEU A 180 7.84 13.82 -1.74
CA LEU A 180 6.66 14.23 -0.99
C LEU A 180 5.59 13.15 -1.04
N ASP A 181 4.81 13.05 0.02
CA ASP A 181 3.73 12.09 0.15
C ASP A 181 2.50 12.50 -0.69
N PRO A 182 1.96 11.61 -1.54
CA PRO A 182 0.76 11.89 -2.32
C PRO A 182 -0.55 12.15 -1.53
N ILE A 183 -0.61 11.85 -0.22
CA ILE A 183 -1.83 12.03 0.61
C ILE A 183 -1.86 13.37 1.33
N PHE A 184 -0.69 13.97 1.53
CA PHE A 184 -0.55 15.32 2.07
C PHE A 184 0.05 16.20 0.97
N PRO A 185 -0.71 16.53 -0.09
CA PRO A 185 -0.29 17.54 -1.05
C PRO A 185 -0.20 18.93 -0.42
#